data_AF-A0A662CK78-F1
#
_entry.id   AF-A0A662CK78-F1
#
_cell.length_a   1.000
_cell.length_b   1.000
_cell.length_c   1.000
_cell.angle_alpha   90.00
_cell.angle_beta   90.00
_cell.angle_gamma   90.00
#
_symmetry.space_group_name_H-M   'P 1'
#
loop_
_entity.id
_entity.type
_entity.pdbx_description
1 polymer ?
#
loop_
_entity_poly.entity_id
_entity_poly.type
_entity_poly.pdbx_seq_one_letter_code
_entity_poly.pdbx_strand_id
1 'polypeptide(L)'
;MGGFILENEYSVSELIEKSYEIYEKALELLSRGDYYDAAEKAWSSIEYMRKAFLVALNVPYSQAKTINKGLILFSDILRKLNRRDLLRIYDQLMLRLHILGFYEQIIPADEIDEIIHSVVSKFLAEMKKLIESIKGINMRRAVEFLDKMNKVKQEISSRSAELYEIRREYINYIERALVHKTFLSLRWEVCPVESL
;
A
#
# COMPACT_ATOMS: atom_id res chain seq x y z
N MET A 1 9.46 -19.45 33.36
CA MET A 1 8.73 -20.19 32.32
C MET A 1 8.54 -19.25 31.14
N GLY A 2 9.38 -19.37 30.14
CA GLY A 2 9.31 -18.56 28.91
C GLY A 2 9.27 -19.50 27.71
N GLY A 3 8.53 -19.11 26.68
CA GLY A 3 8.37 -19.83 25.41
C GLY A 3 6.90 -20.16 25.17
N PHE A 4 6.28 -19.86 24.02
CA PHE A 4 6.77 -19.44 22.72
C PHE A 4 5.70 -18.53 22.09
N ILE A 5 6.11 -17.41 21.48
CA ILE A 5 5.20 -16.59 20.67
C ILE A 5 4.92 -17.38 19.38
N LEU A 6 3.64 -17.65 19.11
CA LEU A 6 3.15 -18.23 17.84
C LEU A 6 3.44 -17.24 16.70
N GLU A 7 4.66 -17.26 16.16
CA GLU A 7 5.13 -16.20 15.26
C GLU A 7 4.80 -16.38 13.77
N ASN A 8 4.08 -17.41 13.36
CA ASN A 8 3.49 -17.48 12.02
C ASN A 8 2.19 -18.28 12.06
N GLU A 9 1.05 -17.62 11.81
CA GLU A 9 -0.25 -18.30 11.59
C GLU A 9 -0.26 -19.17 10.33
N TYR A 10 0.69 -18.95 9.41
CA TYR A 10 0.79 -19.69 8.15
C TYR A 10 2.26 -19.96 7.80
N SER A 11 2.54 -21.20 7.40
CA SER A 11 3.79 -21.62 6.77
C SER A 11 3.88 -21.15 5.32
N VAL A 12 5.10 -21.13 4.78
CA VAL A 12 5.34 -20.80 3.36
C VAL A 12 4.57 -21.74 2.43
N SER A 13 4.57 -23.05 2.72
CA SER A 13 3.89 -24.06 1.92
C SER A 13 2.38 -23.85 1.90
N GLU A 14 1.76 -23.57 3.05
CA GLU A 14 0.31 -23.31 3.12
C GLU A 14 -0.09 -22.07 2.30
N LEU A 15 0.74 -21.02 2.30
CA LEU A 15 0.47 -19.82 1.51
C LEU A 15 0.63 -20.06 0.00
N ILE A 16 1.61 -20.89 -0.41
CA ILE A 16 1.80 -21.28 -1.81
C ILE A 16 0.62 -22.16 -2.27
N GLU A 17 0.25 -23.17 -1.49
CA GLU A 17 -0.88 -24.06 -1.78
C GLU A 17 -2.17 -23.26 -1.94
N LYS A 18 -2.47 -22.39 -0.98
CA LYS A 18 -3.63 -21.51 -1.05
C LYS A 18 -3.61 -20.55 -2.24
N SER A 19 -2.42 -20.10 -2.67
CA SER A 19 -2.28 -19.30 -3.89
C SER A 19 -2.73 -20.10 -5.12
N TYR A 20 -2.31 -21.35 -5.25
CA TYR A 20 -2.71 -22.21 -6.37
C TYR A 20 -4.19 -22.62 -6.30
N GLU A 21 -4.74 -22.96 -5.14
CA GLU A 21 -6.17 -23.26 -4.99
C GLU A 21 -7.05 -22.06 -5.42
N ILE A 22 -6.64 -20.85 -5.07
CA ILE A 22 -7.36 -19.63 -5.47
C ILE A 22 -7.22 -19.39 -6.98
N TYR A 23 -6.06 -19.71 -7.56
CA TYR A 23 -5.86 -19.63 -9.00
C TYR A 23 -6.76 -20.63 -9.75
N GLU A 24 -6.88 -21.87 -9.27
CA GLU A 24 -7.80 -22.86 -9.83
C GLU A 24 -9.26 -22.36 -9.79
N LYS A 25 -9.68 -21.75 -8.68
CA LYS A 25 -11.00 -21.10 -8.59
C LYS A 25 -11.18 -19.96 -9.59
N ALA A 26 -10.12 -19.20 -9.89
CA ALA A 26 -10.19 -18.18 -10.95
C ALA A 26 -10.45 -18.82 -12.33
N LEU A 27 -9.79 -19.93 -12.63
CA LEU A 27 -10.01 -20.69 -13.87
C LEU A 27 -11.43 -21.29 -13.93
N GLU A 28 -11.96 -21.79 -12.80
CA GLU A 28 -13.35 -22.25 -12.74
C GLU A 28 -14.35 -21.12 -13.04
N LEU A 29 -14.13 -19.91 -12.51
CA LEU A 29 -14.98 -18.75 -12.78
C LEU A 29 -14.92 -18.32 -14.25
N LEU A 30 -13.72 -18.30 -14.86
CA LEU A 30 -13.56 -18.07 -16.30
C LEU A 30 -14.39 -19.06 -17.14
N SER A 31 -14.34 -20.36 -16.80
CA SER A 31 -15.08 -21.39 -17.53
C SER A 31 -16.60 -21.20 -17.49
N ARG A 32 -17.10 -20.45 -16.51
CA ARG A 32 -18.53 -20.11 -16.35
C ARG A 32 -18.91 -18.76 -16.94
N GLY A 33 -17.94 -18.04 -17.52
CA GLY A 33 -18.13 -16.68 -18.03
C GLY A 33 -18.16 -15.60 -16.95
N ASP A 34 -17.69 -15.90 -15.73
CA ASP A 34 -17.62 -14.95 -14.62
C ASP A 34 -16.25 -14.26 -14.56
N TYR A 35 -15.98 -13.43 -15.58
CA TYR A 35 -14.66 -12.87 -15.83
C TYR A 35 -14.18 -11.91 -14.74
N TYR A 36 -15.08 -11.08 -14.18
CA TYR A 36 -14.68 -10.07 -13.21
C TYR A 36 -14.40 -10.67 -11.83
N ASP A 37 -15.20 -11.64 -11.37
CA ASP A 37 -14.88 -12.37 -10.14
C ASP A 37 -13.64 -13.27 -10.35
N ALA A 38 -13.44 -13.81 -11.56
CA ALA A 38 -12.21 -14.50 -11.90
C ALA A 38 -10.99 -13.58 -11.77
N ALA A 39 -11.09 -12.32 -12.21
CA ALA A 39 -10.01 -11.33 -12.07
C ALA A 39 -9.65 -11.10 -10.59
N GLU A 40 -10.65 -10.98 -9.70
CA GLU A 40 -10.41 -10.82 -8.27
C GLU A 40 -9.80 -12.06 -7.62
N LYS A 41 -10.22 -13.27 -8.02
CA LYS A 41 -9.58 -14.51 -7.55
C LYS A 41 -8.14 -14.60 -8.05
N ALA A 42 -7.87 -14.31 -9.31
CA ALA A 42 -6.52 -14.31 -9.85
C ALA A 42 -5.62 -13.29 -9.12
N TRP A 43 -6.12 -12.08 -8.84
CA TRP A 43 -5.41 -11.10 -8.01
C TRP A 43 -5.16 -11.61 -6.58
N SER A 44 -6.17 -12.19 -5.94
CA SER A 44 -6.04 -12.80 -4.62
C SER A 44 -4.94 -13.86 -4.59
N SER A 45 -4.84 -14.71 -5.63
CA SER A 45 -3.78 -15.72 -5.76
C SER A 45 -2.39 -15.08 -5.76
N ILE A 46 -2.19 -14.01 -6.54
CA ILE A 46 -0.94 -13.24 -6.62
C ILE A 46 -0.55 -12.68 -5.25
N GLU A 47 -1.53 -12.14 -4.51
CA GLU A 47 -1.31 -11.61 -3.16
C GLU A 47 -0.89 -12.68 -2.15
N TYR A 48 -1.40 -13.91 -2.27
CA TYR A 48 -0.92 -15.03 -1.45
C TYR A 48 0.53 -15.40 -1.77
N MET A 49 0.91 -15.37 -3.05
CA MET A 49 2.29 -15.62 -3.46
C MET A 49 3.26 -14.53 -2.94
N ARG A 50 2.83 -13.27 -2.95
CA ARG A 50 3.58 -12.16 -2.33
C ARG A 50 3.79 -12.39 -0.83
N LYS A 51 2.75 -12.82 -0.11
CA LYS A 51 2.83 -13.12 1.33
C LYS A 51 3.76 -14.30 1.59
N ALA A 52 3.66 -15.38 0.79
CA ALA A 52 4.54 -16.54 0.87
C ALA A 52 6.01 -16.15 0.72
N PHE A 53 6.31 -15.27 -0.23
CA PHE A 53 7.66 -14.74 -0.45
C PHE A 53 8.22 -14.01 0.78
N LEU A 54 7.44 -13.15 1.42
CA LEU A 54 7.90 -12.44 2.61
C LEU A 54 8.05 -13.38 3.82
N VAL A 55 7.13 -14.33 3.99
CA VAL A 55 7.22 -15.34 5.06
C VAL A 55 8.45 -16.23 4.86
N ALA A 56 8.81 -16.56 3.61
CA ALA A 56 10.02 -17.31 3.29
C ALA A 56 11.31 -16.57 3.69
N LEU A 57 11.25 -15.25 3.78
CA LEU A 57 12.31 -14.38 4.28
C LEU A 57 12.20 -14.11 5.79
N ASN A 58 11.43 -14.92 6.52
CA ASN A 58 11.21 -14.80 7.97
C ASN A 58 10.60 -13.45 8.40
N VAL A 59 9.81 -12.83 7.52
CA VAL A 59 8.94 -11.70 7.87
C VAL A 59 7.66 -12.27 8.50
N PRO A 60 7.25 -11.82 9.70
CA PRO A 60 6.02 -12.31 10.34
C PRO A 60 4.80 -12.10 9.44
N TYR A 61 3.90 -13.10 9.36
CA TYR A 61 2.72 -13.03 8.51
C TYR A 61 1.86 -11.77 8.75
N SER A 62 1.75 -11.34 10.02
CA SER A 62 1.03 -10.13 10.41
C SER A 62 1.53 -8.85 9.73
N GLN A 63 2.81 -8.81 9.36
CA GLN A 63 3.46 -7.72 8.64
C GLN A 63 3.48 -7.98 7.13
N ALA A 64 3.68 -9.24 6.72
CA ALA A 64 3.68 -9.64 5.32
C ALA A 64 2.35 -9.32 4.63
N LYS A 65 1.22 -9.47 5.33
CA LYS A 65 -0.12 -9.23 4.77
C LYS A 65 -0.46 -7.76 4.54
N THR A 66 0.29 -6.80 5.07
CA THR A 66 -0.08 -5.39 4.99
C THR A 66 0.48 -4.70 3.74
N ILE A 67 -0.21 -3.66 3.28
CA ILE A 67 0.28 -2.79 2.21
C ILE A 67 1.42 -1.90 2.71
N ASN A 68 1.25 -1.26 3.88
CA ASN A 68 2.20 -0.28 4.41
C ASN A 68 3.60 -0.84 4.75
N LYS A 69 3.75 -2.16 4.88
CA LYS A 69 5.04 -2.80 5.15
C LYS A 69 5.32 -3.93 4.18
N GLY A 70 4.40 -4.87 4.04
CA GLY A 70 4.57 -6.03 3.16
C GLY A 70 4.83 -5.63 1.71
N LEU A 71 4.05 -4.71 1.15
CA LEU A 71 4.26 -4.28 -0.25
C LEU A 71 5.59 -3.53 -0.43
N ILE A 72 5.96 -2.67 0.53
CA ILE A 72 7.22 -1.92 0.49
C ILE A 72 8.41 -2.90 0.50
N LEU A 73 8.43 -3.83 1.46
CA LEU A 73 9.47 -4.85 1.54
C LEU A 73 9.55 -5.69 0.27
N PHE A 74 8.40 -6.18 -0.20
CA PHE A 74 8.34 -6.97 -1.43
C PHE A 74 9.00 -6.25 -2.60
N SER A 75 8.62 -5.00 -2.82
CA SER A 75 9.13 -4.18 -3.92
C SER A 75 10.63 -3.92 -3.79
N ASP A 76 11.09 -3.55 -2.60
CA ASP A 76 12.50 -3.25 -2.35
C ASP A 76 13.39 -4.48 -2.48
N ILE A 77 12.92 -5.63 -1.97
CA ILE A 77 13.67 -6.89 -2.07
C ILE A 77 13.75 -7.33 -3.53
N LEU A 78 12.66 -7.32 -4.30
CA LEU A 78 12.72 -7.65 -5.73
C LEU A 78 13.69 -6.75 -6.50
N ARG A 79 13.72 -5.44 -6.20
CA ARG A 79 14.71 -4.53 -6.80
C ARG A 79 16.14 -4.92 -6.44
N LYS A 80 16.41 -5.32 -5.20
CA LYS A 80 17.75 -5.73 -4.73
C LYS A 80 18.18 -7.10 -5.24
N LEU A 81 17.23 -7.99 -5.52
CA LEU A 81 17.46 -9.26 -6.21
C LEU A 81 17.56 -9.11 -7.73
N ASN A 82 17.55 -7.89 -8.26
CA ASN A 82 17.52 -7.60 -9.69
C ASN A 82 16.34 -8.24 -10.44
N ARG A 83 15.22 -8.47 -9.74
CA ARG A 83 13.97 -9.04 -10.27
C ARG A 83 12.92 -7.95 -10.56
N ARG A 84 13.34 -6.89 -11.25
CA ARG A 84 12.44 -5.81 -11.70
C ARG A 84 11.42 -6.29 -12.73
N ASP A 85 11.73 -7.38 -13.43
CA ASP A 85 10.81 -8.09 -14.31
C ASP A 85 9.56 -8.57 -13.56
N LEU A 86 9.75 -9.23 -12.41
CA LEU A 86 8.63 -9.71 -11.58
C LEU A 86 7.86 -8.56 -10.94
N LEU A 87 8.56 -7.53 -10.48
CA LEU A 87 7.90 -6.36 -9.91
C LEU A 87 7.00 -5.67 -10.94
N ARG A 88 7.48 -5.51 -12.18
CA ARG A 88 6.68 -4.94 -13.27
C ARG A 88 5.45 -5.79 -13.58
N ILE A 89 5.60 -7.12 -13.61
CA ILE A 89 4.46 -8.03 -13.83
C ILE A 89 3.45 -7.89 -12.68
N TYR A 90 3.92 -7.86 -11.43
CA TYR A 90 3.06 -7.65 -10.27
C TYR A 90 2.26 -6.34 -10.35
N ASP A 91 2.93 -5.22 -10.67
CA ASP A 91 2.28 -3.90 -10.81
C ASP A 91 1.26 -3.89 -11.96
N GLN A 92 1.59 -4.55 -13.08
CA GLN A 92 0.68 -4.72 -14.20
C GLN A 92 -0.56 -5.54 -13.81
N LEU A 93 -0.37 -6.66 -13.11
CA LEU A 93 -1.47 -7.52 -12.67
C LEU A 93 -2.35 -6.83 -11.63
N MET A 94 -1.77 -6.03 -10.72
CA MET A 94 -2.52 -5.19 -9.79
C MET A 94 -3.42 -4.20 -10.54
N LEU A 95 -2.87 -3.47 -11.49
CA LEU A 95 -3.66 -2.52 -12.27
C LEU A 95 -4.74 -3.24 -13.08
N ARG A 96 -4.37 -4.30 -13.80
CA ARG A 96 -5.23 -4.92 -14.82
C ARG A 96 -6.31 -5.80 -14.24
N LEU A 97 -6.02 -6.58 -13.20
CA LEU A 97 -6.99 -7.52 -12.62
C LEU A 97 -7.78 -6.88 -11.48
N HIS A 98 -7.09 -6.26 -10.52
CA HIS A 98 -7.76 -5.74 -9.32
C HIS A 98 -8.49 -4.44 -9.59
N ILE A 99 -7.79 -3.44 -10.14
CA ILE A 99 -8.36 -2.11 -10.34
C ILE A 99 -9.27 -2.11 -11.59
N LEU A 100 -8.71 -2.35 -12.77
CA LEU A 100 -9.44 -2.18 -14.02
C LEU A 100 -10.37 -3.36 -14.35
N GLY A 101 -9.99 -4.57 -13.96
CA GLY A 101 -10.76 -5.79 -14.18
C GLY A 101 -11.91 -5.92 -13.19
N PHE A 102 -11.61 -6.03 -11.89
CA PHE A 102 -12.63 -6.30 -10.88
C PHE A 102 -13.42 -5.06 -10.46
N TYR A 103 -12.74 -3.99 -10.01
CA TYR A 103 -13.44 -2.82 -9.48
C TYR A 103 -14.12 -1.98 -10.57
N GLU A 104 -13.38 -1.65 -11.63
CA GLU A 104 -13.90 -0.76 -12.67
C GLU A 104 -14.61 -1.51 -13.81
N GLN A 105 -14.36 -2.81 -13.97
CA GLN A 105 -14.98 -3.66 -15.01
C GLN A 105 -14.86 -3.10 -16.44
N ILE A 106 -13.71 -2.51 -16.75
CA ILE A 106 -13.45 -1.90 -18.06
C ILE A 106 -12.57 -2.77 -18.97
N ILE A 107 -11.90 -3.78 -18.41
CA ILE A 107 -11.08 -4.70 -19.19
C ILE A 107 -12.00 -5.72 -19.89
N PRO A 108 -11.89 -5.87 -21.22
CA PRO A 108 -12.63 -6.88 -21.98
C PRO A 108 -12.44 -8.31 -21.43
N ALA A 109 -13.50 -9.10 -21.49
CA ALA A 109 -13.53 -10.47 -20.94
C ALA A 109 -12.45 -11.39 -21.54
N ASP A 110 -12.24 -11.33 -22.85
CA ASP A 110 -11.20 -12.06 -23.58
C ASP A 110 -9.79 -11.64 -23.13
N GLU A 111 -9.60 -10.36 -22.83
CA GLU A 111 -8.35 -9.84 -22.30
C GLU A 111 -8.10 -10.31 -20.84
N ILE A 112 -9.14 -10.40 -20.01
CA ILE A 112 -9.04 -11.00 -18.67
C ILE A 112 -8.65 -12.47 -18.75
N ASP A 113 -9.31 -13.24 -19.60
CA ASP A 113 -9.03 -14.66 -19.87
C ASP A 113 -7.54 -14.84 -20.24
N GLU A 114 -7.06 -14.10 -21.24
CA GLU A 114 -5.67 -14.17 -21.70
C GLU A 114 -4.68 -13.86 -20.56
N ILE A 115 -4.92 -12.81 -19.76
CA ILE A 115 -4.05 -12.43 -18.64
C ILE A 115 -3.97 -13.56 -17.61
N ILE A 116 -5.11 -14.15 -17.23
CA ILE A 116 -5.19 -15.18 -16.20
C ILE A 116 -4.51 -16.48 -16.68
N HIS A 117 -4.73 -16.89 -17.92
CA HIS A 117 -4.12 -18.11 -18.46
C HIS A 117 -2.62 -17.97 -18.72
N SER A 118 -2.17 -16.80 -19.18
CA SER A 118 -0.77 -16.61 -19.58
C SER A 118 0.08 -15.94 -18.50
N VAL A 119 -0.26 -14.70 -18.13
CA VAL A 119 0.60 -13.84 -17.30
C VAL A 119 0.56 -14.26 -15.84
N VAL A 120 -0.62 -14.56 -15.30
CA VAL A 120 -0.78 -14.99 -13.89
C VAL A 120 -0.08 -16.33 -13.67
N SER A 121 -0.35 -17.33 -14.53
CA SER A 121 0.31 -18.65 -14.48
C SER A 121 1.84 -18.53 -14.45
N LYS A 122 2.40 -17.73 -15.37
CA LYS A 122 3.84 -17.47 -15.44
C LYS A 122 4.38 -16.79 -14.19
N PHE A 123 3.66 -15.78 -13.67
CA PHE A 123 4.07 -15.07 -12.45
C PHE A 123 4.12 -16.03 -11.25
N LEU A 124 3.10 -16.85 -11.05
CA LEU A 124 3.05 -17.82 -9.95
C LEU A 124 4.21 -18.82 -10.02
N ALA A 125 4.48 -19.36 -11.22
CA ALA A 125 5.59 -20.29 -11.42
C ALA A 125 6.96 -19.65 -11.13
N GLU A 126 7.20 -18.43 -11.60
CA GLU A 126 8.47 -17.73 -11.38
C GLU A 126 8.64 -17.28 -9.93
N MET A 127 7.56 -16.86 -9.28
CA MET A 127 7.57 -16.55 -7.86
C MET A 127 7.86 -17.78 -7.01
N LYS A 128 7.26 -18.94 -7.31
CA LYS A 128 7.55 -20.19 -6.59
C LYS A 128 9.05 -20.53 -6.64
N LYS A 129 9.66 -20.50 -7.83
CA LYS A 129 11.11 -20.71 -8.00
C LYS A 129 11.94 -19.70 -7.20
N LEU A 130 11.53 -18.43 -7.22
CA LEU A 130 12.22 -17.39 -6.46
C LEU A 130 12.15 -17.65 -4.96
N ILE A 131 10.98 -18.03 -4.44
CA ILE A 131 10.77 -18.37 -3.03
C ILE A 131 11.68 -19.53 -2.59
N GLU A 132 11.83 -20.54 -3.44
CA GLU A 132 12.74 -21.66 -3.19
C GLU A 132 14.20 -21.20 -3.14
N SER A 133 14.60 -20.28 -4.03
CA SER A 133 15.99 -19.80 -4.13
C SER A 133 16.46 -18.89 -2.97
N ILE A 134 15.53 -18.22 -2.28
CA ILE A 134 15.84 -17.27 -1.20
C ILE A 134 15.69 -17.88 0.20
N LYS A 135 15.39 -19.18 0.28
CA LYS A 135 15.16 -19.88 1.54
C LYS A 135 16.40 -19.78 2.44
N GLY A 136 16.17 -19.41 3.70
CA GLY A 136 17.23 -19.28 4.72
C GLY A 136 17.71 -17.84 4.94
N ILE A 137 17.30 -16.89 4.11
CA ILE A 137 17.54 -15.46 4.37
C ILE A 137 16.57 -14.97 5.44
N ASN A 138 17.06 -14.16 6.39
CA ASN A 138 16.24 -13.56 7.44
C ASN A 138 16.16 -12.04 7.29
N MET A 139 14.95 -11.54 6.98
CA MET A 139 14.63 -10.13 6.78
C MET A 139 13.81 -9.53 7.93
N ARG A 140 13.68 -10.21 9.07
CA ARG A 140 12.91 -9.70 10.22
C ARG A 140 13.35 -8.29 10.64
N ARG A 141 14.66 -8.03 10.65
CA ARG A 141 15.23 -6.72 11.01
C ARG A 141 14.82 -5.60 10.03
N ALA A 142 14.49 -5.93 8.78
CA ALA A 142 14.00 -4.93 7.82
C ALA A 142 12.65 -4.34 8.26
N VAL A 143 11.81 -5.13 8.93
CA VAL A 143 10.53 -4.67 9.50
C VAL A 143 10.78 -3.60 10.58
N GLU A 144 11.79 -3.79 11.43
CA GLU A 144 12.14 -2.83 12.48
C GLU A 144 12.57 -1.49 11.91
N PHE A 145 13.29 -1.50 10.78
CA PHE A 145 13.65 -0.27 10.09
C PHE A 145 12.41 0.45 9.54
N LEU A 146 11.46 -0.28 8.97
CA LEU A 146 10.19 0.32 8.52
C LEU A 146 9.39 0.91 9.69
N ASP A 147 9.39 0.26 10.86
CA ASP A 147 8.77 0.81 12.06
C ASP A 147 9.42 2.11 12.52
N LYS A 148 10.76 2.17 12.53
CA LYS A 148 11.50 3.39 12.84
C LYS A 148 11.19 4.50 11.82
N MET A 149 11.18 4.18 10.53
CA MET A 149 10.83 5.13 9.47
C MET A 149 9.41 5.68 9.66
N ASN A 150 8.45 4.83 10.04
CA ASN A 150 7.07 5.26 10.26
C ASN A 150 6.93 6.16 11.49
N LYS A 151 7.67 5.91 12.57
CA LYS A 151 7.71 6.81 13.74
C LYS A 151 8.21 8.20 13.35
N VAL A 152 9.32 8.28 12.63
CA VAL A 152 9.87 9.55 12.14
C VAL A 152 8.87 10.27 11.22
N LYS A 153 8.18 9.54 10.33
CA LYS A 153 7.12 10.14 9.49
C LYS A 153 5.98 10.73 10.32
N GLN A 154 5.52 10.03 11.35
CA GLN A 154 4.46 10.51 12.25
C GLN A 154 4.88 11.79 12.99
N GLU A 155 6.12 11.83 13.48
CA GLU A 155 6.69 13.02 14.12
C GLU A 155 6.74 14.21 13.14
N ILE A 156 7.19 14.00 11.90
CA ILE A 156 7.22 15.05 10.86
C ILE A 156 5.81 15.55 10.55
N SER A 157 4.83 14.66 10.43
CA SER A 157 3.43 15.04 10.19
C SER A 157 2.85 15.86 11.36
N SER A 158 3.15 15.46 12.60
CA SER A 158 2.73 16.20 13.78
C SER A 158 3.34 17.59 13.84
N ARG A 159 4.65 17.73 13.57
CA ARG A 159 5.33 19.04 13.52
C ARG A 159 4.83 19.92 12.39
N SER A 160 4.47 19.32 11.26
CA SER A 160 3.89 20.06 10.12
C SER A 160 2.49 20.60 10.46
N ALA A 161 1.69 19.85 11.21
CA ALA A 161 0.39 20.32 11.71
C ALA A 161 0.55 21.46 12.72
N GLU A 162 1.49 21.33 13.66
CA GLU A 162 1.83 22.40 14.63
C GLU A 162 2.23 23.69 13.92
N LEU A 163 3.10 23.61 12.91
CA LEU A 163 3.50 24.76 12.09
C LEU A 163 2.30 25.42 11.40
N TYR A 164 1.35 24.62 10.91
CA TYR A 164 0.15 25.14 10.26
C TYR A 164 -0.74 25.93 11.23
N GLU A 165 -0.91 25.46 12.47
CA GLU A 165 -1.67 26.18 13.50
C GLU A 165 -0.98 27.49 13.90
N ILE A 166 0.34 27.48 14.13
CA ILE A 166 1.11 28.70 14.42
C ILE A 166 0.95 29.72 13.28
N ARG A 167 1.03 29.26 12.03
CA ARG A 167 0.83 30.14 10.86
C ARG A 167 -0.58 30.72 10.84
N ARG A 168 -1.61 29.92 11.16
CA ARG A 168 -3.00 30.38 11.23
C ARG A 168 -3.16 31.46 12.32
N GLU A 169 -2.61 31.25 13.50
CA GLU A 169 -2.64 32.23 14.59
C GLU A 169 -1.93 33.53 14.21
N TYR A 170 -0.76 33.45 13.58
CA TYR A 170 -0.02 34.59 13.07
C TYR A 170 -0.84 35.41 12.06
N ILE A 171 -1.47 34.77 11.07
CA ILE A 171 -2.33 35.45 10.09
C ILE A 171 -3.52 36.12 10.80
N ASN A 172 -4.21 35.41 11.69
CA ASN A 172 -5.33 35.94 12.46
C ASN A 172 -4.93 37.18 13.29
N TYR A 173 -3.73 37.18 13.86
CA TYR A 173 -3.21 38.32 14.61
C TYR A 173 -3.04 39.56 13.71
N ILE A 174 -2.41 39.39 12.54
CA ILE A 174 -2.23 40.47 11.57
C ILE A 174 -3.59 41.04 11.14
N GLU A 175 -4.53 40.18 10.77
CA GLU A 175 -5.87 40.58 10.33
C GLU A 175 -6.57 41.43 11.40
N ARG A 176 -6.58 40.98 12.66
CA ARG A 176 -7.16 41.76 13.77
C ARG A 176 -6.46 43.11 13.96
N ALA A 177 -5.13 43.13 13.91
CA ALA A 177 -4.35 44.36 14.10
C ALA A 177 -4.63 45.38 12.99
N LEU A 178 -4.76 44.93 11.73
CA LEU A 178 -5.07 45.80 10.61
C LEU A 178 -6.51 46.31 10.65
N VAL A 179 -7.50 45.45 10.95
CA VAL A 179 -8.91 45.87 11.08
C VAL A 179 -9.09 46.91 12.21
N HIS A 180 -8.38 46.74 13.33
CA HIS A 180 -8.42 47.69 14.43
C HIS A 180 -7.85 49.06 14.03
N LYS A 181 -6.80 49.09 13.20
CA LYS A 181 -6.22 50.33 12.67
C LYS A 181 -7.16 51.06 11.71
N THR A 182 -7.88 50.33 10.85
CA THR A 182 -8.89 50.91 9.95
C THR A 182 -10.06 51.52 10.72
N PHE A 183 -10.52 50.86 11.80
CA PHE A 183 -11.57 51.40 12.67
C PHE A 183 -11.12 52.64 13.46
N LEU A 184 -9.86 52.69 13.90
CA LEU A 184 -9.31 53.86 14.57
C LEU A 184 -9.15 55.03 13.58
N SER A 185 -8.65 54.83 12.35
CA SER A 185 -8.51 55.93 11.40
C SER A 185 -9.85 56.53 10.97
N LEU A 186 -10.90 55.70 10.82
CA LEU A 186 -12.27 56.16 10.54
C LEU A 186 -12.91 56.93 11.71
N ARG A 187 -12.44 56.76 12.95
CA ARG A 187 -12.98 57.46 14.13
C ARG A 187 -12.37 58.86 14.31
N TRP A 188 -11.18 59.11 13.76
CA TRP A 188 -10.54 60.43 13.79
C TRP A 188 -11.02 61.38 12.67
N GLU A 189 -11.67 60.87 11.62
CA GLU A 189 -12.27 61.69 10.55
C GLU A 189 -13.70 62.16 10.86
N VAL A 190 -14.29 61.74 11.99
CA VAL A 190 -15.64 62.14 12.42
C VAL A 190 -15.60 62.86 13.78
N CYS A 191 -14.75 63.86 13.91
CA CYS A 191 -14.93 64.93 14.90
C CYS A 191 -15.28 66.21 14.14
N PRO A 192 -16.53 66.69 14.18
CA PRO A 192 -16.86 67.99 13.61
C PRO A 192 -16.25 69.07 14.50
N VAL A 193 -15.22 69.74 14.00
CA VAL A 193 -14.91 71.10 14.46
C VAL A 193 -15.86 72.01 13.71
N GLU A 194 -16.95 72.41 14.38
CA GLU A 194 -17.80 73.59 14.16
C GLU A 194 -19.07 73.35 15.01
N SER A 195 -19.47 74.17 15.99
CA SER A 195 -19.53 75.63 15.96
C SER A 195 -19.97 76.20 17.33
N LEU A 196 -19.52 77.44 17.57
CA LEU A 196 -19.85 78.45 18.61
C LEU A 196 -19.12 78.39 19.95
#